data_AF-A0A2V8Q3Q4-F1
#
_entry.id   AF-A0A2V8Q3Q4-F1
#
_cell.length_a   1.000
_cell.length_b   1.000
_cell.length_c   1.000
_cell.angle_alpha   90.00
_cell.angle_beta   90.00
_cell.angle_gamma   90.00
#
_symmetry.space_group_name_H-M   'P 1'
#
loop_
_entity.id
_entity.type
_entity.pdbx_description
1 polymer ?
#
loop_
_entity_poly.entity_id
_entity_poly.type
_entity_poly.pdbx_seq_one_letter_code
_entity_poly.pdbx_strand_id
1 'polypeptide(L)'
;MPGWLKALLIVLIVVVLLVIGVVGVGVFWVMKNKDAWMARAKEVATEAKAFGSRTDNQGCVDEGLARYKKDPGLSSVISNSVFMRACLEASRPTSGFCNNVPKQTEFIKTAQWRMNQCRQAGLGSDNNCQNLFTPVQQFCQEKSSQ
;
A
#
# COMPACT_ATOMS: atom_id res chain seq x y z
N MET A 1 -35.65 33.48 0.93
CA MET A 1 -34.98 32.21 0.54
C MET A 1 -35.98 31.34 -0.21
N PRO A 2 -35.70 30.98 -1.47
CA PRO A 2 -36.58 30.13 -2.28
C PRO A 2 -36.81 28.77 -1.60
N GLY A 3 -38.03 28.22 -1.67
CA GLY A 3 -38.38 26.95 -1.02
C GLY A 3 -37.52 25.75 -1.49
N TRP A 4 -37.12 25.74 -2.76
CA TRP A 4 -36.29 24.69 -3.35
C TRP A 4 -34.86 24.64 -2.78
N LEU A 5 -34.31 25.79 -2.36
CA LEU A 5 -32.98 25.88 -1.76
C LEU A 5 -32.97 25.23 -0.36
N LYS A 6 -34.05 25.40 0.41
CA LYS A 6 -34.21 24.76 1.73
C LYS A 6 -34.29 23.23 1.61
N ALA A 7 -35.02 22.74 0.62
CA ALA A 7 -35.12 21.30 0.36
C ALA A 7 -33.75 20.69 -0.01
N LEU A 8 -32.97 21.35 -0.87
CA LEU A 8 -31.62 20.90 -1.23
C LEU A 8 -30.68 20.85 -0.02
N LEU A 9 -30.70 21.86 0.84
CA LEU A 9 -29.86 21.90 2.05
C LEU A 9 -30.21 20.77 3.02
N ILE A 10 -31.50 20.47 3.20
CA ILE A 10 -31.95 19.37 4.07
C ILE A 10 -31.45 18.03 3.54
N VAL A 11 -31.59 17.78 2.23
CA VAL A 11 -31.10 16.56 1.60
C VAL A 11 -29.59 16.41 1.77
N LEU A 12 -28.83 17.49 1.57
CA LEU A 12 -27.37 17.48 1.73
C LEU A 12 -26.96 17.18 3.18
N ILE A 13 -27.64 17.77 4.17
CA ILE A 13 -27.39 17.48 5.59
C ILE A 13 -27.68 16.01 5.91
N VAL A 14 -28.78 15.46 5.42
CA VAL A 14 -29.13 14.04 5.65
C VAL A 14 -28.09 13.12 5.03
N VAL A 15 -27.63 13.40 3.80
CA VAL A 15 -26.57 12.63 3.15
C VAL A 15 -25.27 12.70 3.95
N VAL A 16 -24.87 13.88 4.41
CA VAL A 16 -23.67 14.05 5.23
C VAL A 16 -23.78 13.27 6.55
N LEU A 17 -24.93 13.32 7.23
CA LEU A 17 -25.16 12.57 8.46
C LEU A 17 -25.12 11.05 8.23
N LEU A 18 -25.66 10.57 7.12
CA LEU A 18 -25.58 9.15 6.75
C LEU A 18 -24.13 8.71 6.47
N VAL A 19 -23.35 9.52 5.75
CA VAL A 19 -21.93 9.24 5.50
C VAL A 19 -21.16 9.19 6.82
N ILE A 20 -21.36 10.17 7.72
CA ILE A 20 -20.72 10.19 9.04
C ILE A 20 -21.12 8.95 9.85
N GLY A 21 -22.39 8.56 9.83
CA GLY A 21 -22.88 7.37 10.53
C GLY A 21 -22.20 6.08 10.03
N VAL A 22 -22.11 5.89 8.71
CA VAL A 22 -21.44 4.73 8.11
C VAL A 22 -19.95 4.70 8.44
N VAL A 23 -19.26 5.85 8.34
CA VAL A 23 -17.84 5.97 8.68
C VAL A 23 -17.62 5.67 10.16
N GLY A 24 -18.46 6.21 11.05
CA GLY A 24 -18.35 5.99 12.50
C GLY A 24 -18.49 4.53 12.91
N VAL A 25 -19.47 3.81 12.35
CA VAL A 25 -19.65 2.37 12.59
C VAL A 25 -18.46 1.57 12.04
N GLY A 26 -17.99 1.91 10.83
CA GLY A 26 -16.83 1.27 10.23
C GLY A 26 -15.56 1.43 11.09
N VAL A 27 -15.27 2.65 11.54
CA VAL A 27 -14.12 2.93 12.41
C VAL A 27 -14.22 2.19 13.73
N PHE A 28 -15.39 2.19 14.37
CA PHE A 28 -15.61 1.47 15.63
C PHE A 28 -15.38 -0.05 15.49
N TRP A 29 -15.86 -0.64 14.41
CA TRP A 29 -15.67 -2.07 14.14
C TRP A 29 -14.20 -2.43 13.88
N VAL A 30 -13.47 -1.57 13.16
CA VAL A 30 -12.02 -1.72 12.95
C VAL A 30 -11.26 -1.60 14.26
N MET A 31 -11.58 -0.62 15.10
CA MET A 31 -10.93 -0.43 16.40
C MET A 31 -11.14 -1.61 17.34
N LYS A 32 -12.31 -2.25 17.31
CA LYS A 32 -12.60 -3.43 18.14
C LYS A 32 -11.85 -4.68 17.69
N ASN A 33 -11.56 -4.79 16.39
CA ASN A 33 -10.81 -5.93 15.83
C ASN A 33 -9.30 -5.66 15.68
N LYS A 34 -8.81 -4.47 16.07
CA LYS A 34 -7.43 -4.03 15.86
C LYS A 34 -6.38 -5.06 16.32
N ASP A 35 -6.63 -5.78 17.41
CA ASP A 35 -5.63 -6.69 18.00
C ASP A 35 -5.41 -7.91 17.10
N ALA A 36 -6.46 -8.44 16.47
CA ALA A 36 -6.35 -9.52 15.51
C ALA A 36 -5.63 -9.07 14.23
N TRP A 37 -5.87 -7.83 13.78
CA TRP A 37 -5.20 -7.25 12.62
C TRP A 37 -3.72 -6.97 12.89
N MET A 38 -3.40 -6.45 14.08
CA MET A 38 -2.02 -6.21 14.53
C MET A 38 -1.26 -7.51 14.72
N ALA A 39 -1.90 -8.55 15.25
CA ALA A 39 -1.30 -9.87 15.38
C ALA A 39 -0.93 -10.45 13.99
N ARG A 40 -1.86 -10.39 13.02
CA ARG A 40 -1.58 -10.82 11.64
C ARG A 40 -0.49 -9.98 10.98
N ALA A 41 -0.51 -8.65 11.14
CA ALA A 41 0.53 -7.79 10.61
C ALA A 41 1.91 -8.11 11.21
N LYS A 42 1.97 -8.41 12.51
CA LYS A 42 3.19 -8.81 13.21
C LYS A 42 3.70 -10.18 12.75
N GLU A 43 2.81 -11.12 12.49
CA GLU A 43 3.14 -12.43 11.92
C GLU A 43 3.74 -12.28 10.52
N VAL A 44 3.05 -11.54 9.63
CA VAL A 44 3.54 -11.22 8.27
C VAL A 44 4.87 -10.49 8.31
N ALA A 45 5.06 -9.53 9.23
CA ALA A 45 6.32 -8.82 9.38
C ALA A 45 7.45 -9.73 9.89
N THR A 46 7.16 -10.66 10.79
CA THR A 46 8.15 -11.64 11.27
C THR A 46 8.58 -12.57 10.14
N GLU A 47 7.62 -13.09 9.37
CA GLU A 47 7.88 -13.91 8.19
C GLU A 47 8.71 -13.14 7.14
N ALA A 48 8.32 -11.90 6.86
CA ALA A 48 9.02 -11.02 5.94
C ALA A 48 10.47 -10.76 6.36
N LYS A 49 10.72 -10.53 7.65
CA LYS A 49 12.08 -10.34 8.17
C LYS A 49 12.91 -11.62 8.05
N ALA A 50 12.31 -12.77 8.35
CA ALA A 50 12.98 -14.07 8.20
C ALA A 50 13.33 -14.36 6.73
N PHE A 51 12.44 -14.02 5.80
CA PHE A 51 12.73 -14.09 4.36
C PHE A 51 13.82 -13.08 3.97
N GLY A 52 13.63 -11.81 4.32
CA GLY A 52 14.55 -10.70 4.08
C GLY A 52 15.99 -11.02 4.47
N SER A 53 16.19 -11.56 5.68
CA SER A 53 17.52 -11.92 6.18
C SER A 53 18.30 -12.92 5.31
N ARG A 54 17.60 -13.66 4.45
CA ARG A 54 18.15 -14.69 3.55
C ARG A 54 18.20 -14.24 2.09
N THR A 55 17.76 -13.02 1.79
CA THR A 55 17.70 -12.47 0.44
C THR A 55 18.30 -11.06 0.37
N ASP A 56 18.30 -10.48 -0.83
CA ASP A 56 18.57 -9.08 -1.07
C ASP A 56 17.27 -8.29 -1.35
N ASN A 57 17.41 -6.97 -1.56
CA ASN A 57 16.28 -6.09 -1.80
C ASN A 57 15.46 -6.51 -3.03
N GLN A 58 16.10 -6.99 -4.10
CA GLN A 58 15.41 -7.44 -5.30
C GLN A 58 14.58 -8.70 -5.02
N GLY A 59 15.14 -9.68 -4.30
CA GLY A 59 14.38 -10.89 -3.94
C GLY A 59 13.17 -10.60 -3.03
N CYS A 60 13.20 -9.54 -2.22
CA CYS A 60 12.01 -9.07 -1.50
C CYS A 60 10.90 -8.56 -2.42
N VAL A 61 11.26 -7.85 -3.49
CA VAL A 61 10.31 -7.37 -4.50
C VAL A 61 9.75 -8.54 -5.29
N ASP A 62 10.61 -9.47 -5.72
CA ASP A 62 10.21 -10.64 -6.51
C ASP A 62 9.25 -11.54 -5.74
N GLU A 63 9.54 -11.82 -4.46
CA GLU A 63 8.65 -12.60 -3.59
C GLU A 63 7.35 -11.86 -3.30
N GLY A 64 7.39 -10.54 -3.08
CA GLY A 64 6.17 -9.74 -2.90
C GLY A 64 5.27 -9.76 -4.14
N LEU A 65 5.84 -9.66 -5.33
CA LEU A 65 5.11 -9.79 -6.59
C LEU A 65 4.58 -11.21 -6.79
N ALA A 66 5.34 -12.24 -6.43
CA ALA A 66 4.89 -13.63 -6.50
C ALA A 66 3.72 -13.90 -5.55
N ARG A 67 3.73 -13.34 -4.33
CA ARG A 67 2.62 -13.41 -3.37
C ARG A 67 1.37 -12.74 -3.91
N TYR A 68 1.52 -11.53 -4.45
CA TYR A 68 0.40 -10.80 -5.03
C TYR A 68 -0.23 -11.52 -6.22
N LYS A 69 0.59 -12.11 -7.11
CA LYS A 69 0.10 -12.88 -8.27
C LYS A 69 -0.73 -14.11 -7.88
N LYS A 70 -0.47 -14.72 -6.72
CA LYS A 70 -1.23 -15.87 -6.23
C LYS A 70 -2.63 -15.50 -5.77
N ASP A 71 -2.79 -14.30 -5.22
CA ASP A 71 -4.05 -13.77 -4.71
C ASP A 71 -4.15 -12.27 -5.00
N PRO A 72 -4.57 -11.87 -6.22
CA PRO A 72 -4.69 -10.46 -6.58
C PRO A 72 -5.92 -9.83 -5.93
N GLY A 73 -5.73 -8.66 -5.30
CA GLY A 73 -6.84 -7.91 -4.70
C GLY A 73 -6.39 -6.90 -3.65
N LEU A 74 -7.32 -6.03 -3.24
CA LEU A 74 -7.02 -4.94 -2.30
C LEU A 74 -6.45 -5.43 -0.96
N SER A 75 -7.01 -6.52 -0.42
CA SER A 75 -6.52 -7.12 0.83
C SER A 75 -5.07 -7.61 0.70
N SER A 76 -4.73 -8.18 -0.46
CA SER A 76 -3.39 -8.67 -0.78
C SER A 76 -2.40 -7.52 -0.97
N VAL A 77 -2.82 -6.39 -1.55
CA VAL A 77 -1.97 -5.17 -1.60
C VAL A 77 -1.54 -4.75 -0.20
N ILE A 78 -2.46 -4.76 0.77
CA ILE A 78 -2.16 -4.34 2.14
C ILE A 78 -1.18 -5.30 2.80
N SER A 79 -1.46 -6.61 2.79
CA SER A 79 -0.56 -7.60 3.40
C SER A 79 0.79 -7.62 2.71
N ASN A 80 0.82 -7.52 1.38
CA ASN A 80 2.05 -7.45 0.59
C ASN A 80 2.85 -6.17 0.88
N SER A 81 2.18 -5.05 1.17
CA SER A 81 2.88 -3.81 1.53
C SER A 81 3.64 -3.94 2.86
N VAL A 82 3.02 -4.59 3.85
CA VAL A 82 3.65 -4.89 5.16
C VAL A 82 4.79 -5.88 4.97
N PHE A 83 4.56 -6.96 4.21
CA PHE A 83 5.57 -7.96 3.90
C PHE A 83 6.79 -7.31 3.22
N MET A 84 6.58 -6.61 2.12
CA MET A 84 7.66 -6.09 1.31
C MET A 84 8.46 -5.03 2.06
N ARG A 85 7.81 -4.17 2.85
CA ARG A 85 8.50 -3.19 3.70
C ARG A 85 9.39 -3.88 4.73
N ALA A 86 8.85 -4.80 5.51
CA ALA A 86 9.60 -5.51 6.54
C ALA A 86 10.71 -6.40 5.96
N CYS A 87 10.51 -6.94 4.75
CA CYS A 87 11.50 -7.70 4.02
C CYS A 87 12.68 -6.80 3.60
N LEU A 88 12.39 -5.66 2.95
CA LEU A 88 13.40 -4.70 2.50
C LEU A 88 14.25 -4.15 3.65
N GLU A 89 13.63 -3.91 4.81
CA GLU A 89 14.34 -3.46 6.02
C GLU A 89 15.31 -4.52 6.58
N ALA A 90 15.02 -5.81 6.38
CA ALA A 90 15.83 -6.92 6.88
C ALA A 90 16.76 -7.54 5.82
N SER A 91 16.61 -7.16 4.55
CA SER A 91 17.37 -7.74 3.45
C SER A 91 18.73 -7.11 3.25
N ARG A 92 19.58 -7.85 2.53
CA ARG A 92 20.88 -7.33 2.12
C ARG A 92 20.69 -6.26 1.04
N PRO A 93 21.49 -5.19 1.04
CA PRO A 93 21.42 -4.19 -0.01
C PRO A 93 21.73 -4.79 -1.39
N THR A 94 20.83 -4.61 -2.35
CA THR A 94 21.13 -4.86 -3.76
C THR A 94 21.81 -3.62 -4.35
N SER A 95 22.93 -3.83 -5.06
CA SER A 95 23.67 -2.72 -5.69
C SER A 95 22.77 -1.97 -6.68
N GLY A 96 22.68 -0.64 -6.53
CA GLY A 96 21.90 0.23 -7.41
C GLY A 96 20.37 0.10 -7.28
N PHE A 97 19.85 -0.60 -6.27
CA PHE A 97 18.41 -0.83 -6.08
C PHE A 97 17.57 0.46 -6.14
N CYS A 98 18.06 1.52 -5.51
CA CYS A 98 17.34 2.80 -5.42
C CYS A 98 17.70 3.80 -6.52
N ASN A 99 18.61 3.49 -7.44
CA ASN A 99 19.14 4.47 -8.41
C ASN A 99 18.07 5.02 -9.35
N ASN A 100 17.12 4.17 -9.75
CA ASN A 100 16.06 4.51 -10.69
C ASN A 100 14.70 4.73 -10.02
N VAL A 101 14.67 4.82 -8.68
CA VAL A 101 13.43 4.99 -7.92
C VAL A 101 13.18 6.49 -7.73
N PRO A 102 12.12 7.05 -8.35
CA PRO A 102 11.84 8.49 -8.25
C PRO A 102 11.37 8.84 -6.84
N LYS A 103 11.59 10.09 -6.44
CA LYS A 103 11.09 10.60 -5.15
C LYS A 103 9.56 10.64 -5.18
N GLN A 104 8.93 10.48 -4.01
CA GLN A 104 7.46 10.58 -3.90
C GLN A 104 6.93 11.95 -4.30
N THR A 105 7.75 13.01 -4.20
CA THR A 105 7.41 14.36 -4.64
C THR A 105 7.42 14.52 -6.17
N GLU A 106 8.05 13.60 -6.90
CA GLU A 106 8.09 13.60 -8.37
C GLU A 106 6.90 12.79 -8.93
N PHE A 107 5.69 13.32 -8.75
CA PHE A 107 4.43 12.62 -9.05
C PHE A 107 4.38 11.99 -10.46
N ILE A 108 4.77 12.74 -11.50
CA ILE A 108 4.78 12.26 -12.89
C ILE A 108 5.76 11.10 -13.06
N LYS A 109 6.99 11.23 -12.55
CA LYS A 109 8.00 10.18 -12.63
C LYS A 109 7.60 8.95 -11.83
N THR A 110 6.99 9.15 -10.65
CA THR A 110 6.45 8.06 -9.84
C THR A 110 5.39 7.27 -10.59
N ALA A 111 4.42 7.95 -11.21
CA ALA A 111 3.39 7.28 -12.00
C ALA A 111 4.00 6.47 -13.16
N GLN A 112 4.88 7.09 -13.95
CA GLN A 112 5.55 6.43 -15.07
C GLN A 112 6.42 5.24 -14.62
N TRP A 113 7.18 5.42 -13.53
CA TRP A 113 8.02 4.37 -12.98
C TRP A 113 7.17 3.19 -12.49
N ARG A 114 6.12 3.43 -11.71
CA ARG A 114 5.21 2.36 -11.23
C ARG A 114 4.54 1.63 -12.39
N MET A 115 4.09 2.34 -13.43
CA MET A 115 3.53 1.73 -14.64
C MET A 115 4.54 0.83 -15.37
N ASN A 116 5.80 1.30 -15.48
CA ASN A 116 6.87 0.52 -16.09
C ASN A 116 7.20 -0.74 -15.26
N GLN A 117 7.28 -0.61 -13.93
CA GLN A 117 7.48 -1.74 -13.03
C GLN A 117 6.34 -2.75 -13.13
N CYS A 118 5.09 -2.28 -13.19
CA CYS A 118 3.92 -3.13 -13.40
C CYS A 118 3.97 -3.90 -14.72
N ARG A 119 4.34 -3.23 -15.82
CA ARG A 119 4.55 -3.89 -17.11
C ARG A 119 5.64 -4.95 -17.06
N GLN A 120 6.78 -4.65 -16.43
CA GLN A 120 7.90 -5.60 -16.27
C GLN A 120 7.50 -6.80 -15.40
N ALA A 121 6.66 -6.57 -14.39
CA ALA A 121 6.11 -7.62 -13.55
C ALA A 121 5.00 -8.45 -14.23
N GLY A 122 4.58 -8.12 -15.45
CA GLY A 122 3.45 -8.78 -16.14
C GLY A 122 2.08 -8.41 -15.57
N LEU A 123 1.98 -7.30 -14.85
CA LEU A 123 0.77 -6.79 -14.19
C LEU A 123 0.29 -5.45 -14.80
N GLY A 124 0.61 -5.20 -16.08
CA GLY A 124 0.33 -3.92 -16.73
C GLY A 124 -1.15 -3.55 -16.86
N SER A 125 -2.05 -4.53 -16.80
CA SER A 125 -3.51 -4.35 -16.82
C SER A 125 -4.14 -4.32 -15.42
N ASP A 126 -3.35 -4.51 -14.36
CA ASP A 126 -3.84 -4.55 -12.99
C ASP A 126 -3.88 -3.13 -12.37
N ASN A 127 -5.08 -2.68 -12.03
CA ASN A 127 -5.34 -1.37 -11.42
C ASN A 127 -4.65 -1.20 -10.05
N ASN A 128 -4.39 -2.29 -9.33
CA ASN A 128 -3.81 -2.28 -8.00
C ASN A 128 -2.28 -2.41 -8.02
N CYS A 129 -1.69 -2.79 -9.16
CA CYS A 129 -0.25 -3.05 -9.24
C CYS A 129 0.61 -1.84 -8.84
N GLN A 130 0.19 -0.63 -9.19
CA GLN A 130 0.95 0.58 -8.87
C GLN A 130 1.15 0.74 -7.36
N ASN A 131 0.19 0.30 -6.55
CA ASN A 131 0.26 0.39 -5.10
C ASN A 131 1.30 -0.58 -4.52
N LEU A 132 1.58 -1.69 -5.21
CA LEU A 132 2.56 -2.68 -4.78
C LEU A 132 3.95 -2.07 -4.68
N PHE A 133 4.31 -1.09 -5.51
CA PHE A 133 5.65 -0.49 -5.51
C PHE A 133 5.82 0.68 -4.53
N THR A 134 4.78 1.04 -3.78
CA THR A 134 4.85 2.10 -2.74
C THR A 134 5.90 1.82 -1.66
N PRO A 135 6.00 0.60 -1.09
CA PRO A 135 7.01 0.29 -0.07
C PRO A 135 8.45 0.43 -0.58
N VAL A 136 8.70 0.13 -1.86
CA VAL A 136 10.02 0.31 -2.49
C VAL A 136 10.42 1.79 -2.48
N GLN A 137 9.48 2.68 -2.87
CA GLN A 137 9.74 4.12 -2.85
C GLN A 137 9.96 4.65 -1.44
N GLN A 138 9.16 4.18 -0.46
CA GLN A 138 9.33 4.55 0.95
C GLN A 138 10.72 4.15 1.46
N PHE A 139 11.11 2.89 1.25
CA PHE A 139 12.41 2.38 1.64
C PHE A 139 13.57 3.17 1.03
N CYS A 140 13.51 3.44 -0.27
CA CYS A 140 14.56 4.20 -0.96
C CYS A 140 14.62 5.67 -0.50
N GLN A 141 13.48 6.29 -0.21
CA GLN A 141 13.44 7.66 0.30
C GLN A 141 14.02 7.74 1.72
N GLU A 142 13.68 6.78 2.59
CA GLU A 142 14.24 6.67 3.95
C GLU A 142 15.77 6.47 3.90
N LYS A 143 16.26 5.61 3.01
CA LYS A 143 17.70 5.39 2.80
C LYS A 143 18.43 6.59 2.21
N SER A 144 17.77 7.42 1.40
CA SER A 144 18.35 8.65 0.87
C SER A 144 18.40 9.81 1.88
N SER A 145 17.71 9.67 3.02
CA SER A 145 17.65 10.68 4.09
C SER A 145 18.60 10.37 5.26
N GLN A 146 19.28 9.22 5.22
CA GLN A 146 20.33 8.79 6.16
C GLN A 146 21.70 9.09 5.57
#